data_AF-Q96E43-F1
#
_entry.id   AF-Q96E43-F1
#
_cell.length_a   1.000
_cell.length_b   1.000
_cell.length_c   1.000
_cell.angle_alpha   90.00
_cell.angle_beta   90.00
_cell.angle_gamma   90.00
#
_symmetry.space_group_name_H-M   'P 1'
#
loop_
_entity.id
_entity.type
_entity.pdbx_description
1 polymer ?
#
loop_
_entity_poly.entity_id
_entity_poly.type
_entity_poly.pdbx_seq_one_letter_code
_entity_poly.pdbx_strand_id
1 'polypeptide(L)'
;SHHPPISAFYVSNRKDGFCLSGSILAKSKFYGNSLSAILEGEARLTFLNRGEDYVMTMPYAHCKGILYGTMTLELGGTVNITCQKTGYSAILEFKLKPFLGSSDCVNQISGKLKLGKEVLATLEGHWDSEVFITDKKTDNSEVFWNPTPDIKQWRLIRHTVKFEEQGDFESEKLWQRVTRAINAKDQTEATQEKYVLEEAQRQAARDRKTKNEEWSCKLFELDPLTGEWHYKFADTRPWDPLNDMIQFEKDGVIQTKVKHRTPMVSVPKMKHKPTRQQKKVAKGYSSPEPDIQDSSGSEAQSVKPSTRRKKGIELGDIQSSIESIKQTQEEIKRNIMALRNHLVSSTPATDYFLQQKDYFIIFLLILLQVIINFMFK
;
A
#
# COMPACT_ATOMS: atom_id res chain seq x y z
N SER A 1 -0.30 -11.94 -4.57
CA SER A 1 -1.58 -12.36 -3.94
C SER A 1 -2.70 -11.47 -4.45
N HIS A 2 -3.96 -11.93 -4.51
CA HIS A 2 -5.11 -11.09 -4.92
C HIS A 2 -5.97 -10.66 -3.73
N HIS A 3 -6.18 -11.55 -2.75
CA HIS A 3 -6.88 -11.24 -1.50
C HIS A 3 -5.98 -11.62 -0.31
N PRO A 4 -5.30 -10.65 0.33
CA PRO A 4 -5.21 -9.24 -0.07
C PRO A 4 -4.29 -9.03 -1.31
N PRO A 5 -4.39 -7.87 -2.00
CA PRO A 5 -3.61 -7.61 -3.21
C PRO A 5 -2.15 -7.29 -2.85
N ILE A 6 -1.24 -8.20 -3.22
CA ILE A 6 0.20 -8.08 -2.98
C ILE A 6 0.94 -8.26 -4.29
N SER A 7 1.77 -7.28 -4.63
CA SER A 7 2.69 -7.31 -5.77
C SER A 7 4.14 -7.37 -5.27
N ALA A 8 4.90 -8.34 -5.74
CA ALA A 8 6.33 -8.46 -5.46
C ALA A 8 7.13 -8.09 -6.71
N PHE A 9 8.30 -7.50 -6.52
CA PHE A 9 9.19 -7.09 -7.59
C PHE A 9 10.65 -7.36 -7.25
N TYR A 10 11.45 -7.51 -8.29
CA TYR A 10 12.89 -7.69 -8.21
C TYR A 10 13.55 -6.99 -9.41
N VAL A 11 14.59 -6.23 -9.12
CA VAL A 11 15.41 -5.51 -10.10
C VAL A 11 16.86 -5.84 -9.79
N SER A 12 17.65 -6.12 -10.81
CA SER A 12 19.06 -6.40 -10.68
C SER A 12 19.84 -5.61 -11.70
N ASN A 13 20.91 -4.99 -11.23
CA ASN A 13 22.00 -4.52 -12.06
C ASN A 13 23.30 -4.88 -11.35
N ARG A 14 23.69 -6.16 -11.48
CA ARG A 14 24.89 -6.67 -10.81
C ARG A 14 26.13 -5.91 -11.28
N LYS A 15 26.19 -5.55 -12.57
CA LYS A 15 27.31 -4.83 -13.18
C LYS A 15 27.54 -3.46 -12.50
N ASP A 16 26.46 -2.72 -12.22
CA ASP A 16 26.53 -1.46 -11.46
C ASP A 16 26.47 -1.67 -9.94
N GLY A 17 26.49 -2.93 -9.50
CA GLY A 17 26.69 -3.32 -8.11
C GLY A 17 25.45 -3.21 -7.22
N PHE A 18 24.23 -3.30 -7.75
CA PHE A 18 23.03 -3.26 -6.92
C PHE A 18 21.92 -4.24 -7.32
N CYS A 19 21.09 -4.60 -6.33
CA CYS A 19 19.81 -5.27 -6.52
C CYS A 19 18.75 -4.57 -5.67
N LEU A 20 17.51 -4.54 -6.16
CA LEU A 20 16.36 -3.98 -5.45
C LEU A 20 15.26 -5.04 -5.43
N SER A 21 14.71 -5.31 -4.26
CA SER A 21 13.60 -6.26 -4.09
C SER A 21 12.54 -5.66 -3.18
N GLY A 22 11.30 -6.13 -3.27
CA GLY A 22 10.27 -5.71 -2.34
C GLY A 22 8.93 -6.35 -2.63
N SER A 23 8.03 -6.22 -1.68
CA SER A 23 6.63 -6.60 -1.85
C SER A 23 5.71 -5.57 -1.23
N ILE A 24 4.68 -5.19 -1.97
CA ILE A 24 3.78 -4.11 -1.61
C ILE A 24 2.36 -4.67 -1.54
N LEU A 25 1.76 -4.56 -0.36
CA LEU A 25 0.35 -4.71 -0.09
C LEU A 25 -0.34 -3.36 -0.31
N ALA A 26 -1.22 -3.28 -1.31
CA ALA A 26 -2.01 -2.09 -1.56
C ALA A 26 -3.31 -2.11 -0.74
N LYS A 27 -3.55 -1.08 0.06
CA LYS A 27 -4.80 -0.87 0.78
C LYS A 27 -5.43 0.46 0.39
N SER A 28 -6.71 0.44 0.04
CA SER A 28 -7.47 1.65 -0.24
C SER A 28 -8.26 2.07 1.01
N LYS A 29 -8.18 3.34 1.39
CA LYS A 29 -9.01 3.93 2.45
C LYS A 29 -9.75 5.15 1.90
N PHE A 30 -11.07 5.14 2.03
CA PHE A 30 -11.96 6.22 1.62
C PHE A 30 -12.32 7.09 2.83
N TYR A 31 -12.32 8.42 2.63
CA TYR A 31 -12.56 9.42 3.69
C TYR A 31 -13.65 10.41 3.28
N GLY A 32 -14.61 10.01 2.44
CA GLY A 32 -15.64 10.91 1.91
C GLY A 32 -15.17 11.62 0.65
N ASN A 33 -14.64 12.84 0.75
CA ASN A 33 -14.15 13.58 -0.43
C ASN A 33 -12.68 13.31 -0.76
N SER A 34 -12.09 12.26 -0.19
CA SER A 34 -10.72 11.83 -0.53
C SER A 34 -10.54 10.32 -0.39
N LEU A 35 -9.50 9.80 -1.04
CA LEU A 35 -9.11 8.40 -1.02
C LEU A 35 -7.59 8.29 -0.91
N SER A 36 -7.09 7.38 -0.07
CA SER A 36 -5.67 7.04 0.00
C SER A 36 -5.43 5.62 -0.49
N ALA A 37 -4.44 5.45 -1.36
CA ALA A 37 -3.81 4.17 -1.67
C ALA A 37 -2.56 4.01 -0.80
N ILE A 38 -2.71 3.30 0.30
CA ILE A 38 -1.66 2.99 1.27
C ILE A 38 -0.85 1.81 0.74
N LEU A 39 0.47 1.99 0.67
CA LEU A 39 1.41 0.98 0.21
C LEU A 39 2.13 0.40 1.43
N GLU A 40 1.63 -0.72 1.94
CA GLU A 40 2.26 -1.43 3.06
C GLU A 40 3.32 -2.42 2.55
N GLY A 41 4.49 -2.40 3.14
CA GLY A 41 5.62 -3.25 2.76
C GLY A 41 6.91 -2.47 2.75
N GLU A 42 7.98 -3.18 2.39
CA GLU A 42 9.33 -2.63 2.34
C GLU A 42 9.98 -2.99 1.02
N ALA A 43 10.84 -2.09 0.54
CA ALA A 43 11.82 -2.39 -0.49
C ALA A 43 13.21 -2.46 0.13
N ARG A 44 14.04 -3.36 -0.38
CA ARG A 44 15.42 -3.57 0.04
C ARG A 44 16.33 -3.33 -1.15
N LEU A 45 17.10 -2.25 -1.09
CA LEU A 45 18.20 -1.95 -2.01
C LEU A 45 19.50 -2.50 -1.43
N THR A 46 20.09 -3.49 -2.09
CA THR A 46 21.37 -4.08 -1.71
C THR A 46 22.47 -3.53 -2.60
N PHE A 47 23.47 -2.86 -2.01
CA PHE A 47 24.73 -2.56 -2.69
C PHE A 47 25.67 -3.76 -2.56
N LEU A 48 25.82 -4.52 -3.64
CA LEU A 48 26.50 -5.82 -3.66
C LEU A 48 27.98 -5.70 -3.26
N ASN A 49 28.67 -4.68 -3.77
CA ASN A 49 30.11 -4.48 -3.53
C ASN A 49 30.42 -4.09 -2.08
N ARG A 50 29.45 -3.47 -1.38
CA ARG A 50 29.60 -3.04 0.02
C ARG A 50 28.97 -4.04 0.98
N GLY A 51 28.14 -4.95 0.48
CA GLY A 51 27.28 -5.82 1.29
C GLY A 51 26.42 -5.00 2.24
N GLU A 52 25.84 -3.90 1.75
CA GLU A 52 24.98 -2.98 2.50
C GLU A 52 23.53 -3.13 2.02
N ASP A 53 22.60 -3.31 2.94
CA ASP A 53 21.17 -3.33 2.66
C ASP A 53 20.52 -2.06 3.20
N TYR A 54 19.82 -1.35 2.31
CA TYR A 54 19.00 -0.20 2.62
C TYR A 54 17.53 -0.59 2.51
N VAL A 55 16.87 -0.70 3.66
CA VAL A 55 15.44 -1.03 3.76
C VAL A 55 14.65 0.25 3.79
N MET A 56 13.65 0.36 2.90
CA MET A 56 12.85 1.56 2.72
C MET A 56 11.35 1.29 2.64
N THR A 57 10.56 2.17 3.26
CA THR A 57 9.09 2.21 3.10
C THR A 57 8.69 3.09 1.91
N MET A 58 7.42 3.12 1.56
CA MET A 58 6.88 3.94 0.46
C MET A 58 5.93 5.03 0.98
N PRO A 59 5.85 6.19 0.31
CA PRO A 59 4.78 7.14 0.57
C PRO A 59 3.44 6.54 0.10
N TYR A 60 2.33 7.00 0.67
CA TYR A 60 1.01 6.66 0.14
C TYR A 60 0.58 7.69 -0.91
N ALA A 61 -0.26 7.27 -1.85
CA ALA A 61 -0.89 8.17 -2.79
C ALA A 61 -2.24 8.63 -2.22
N HIS A 62 -2.53 9.93 -2.26
CA HIS A 62 -3.74 10.54 -1.73
C HIS A 62 -4.44 11.34 -2.81
N CYS A 63 -5.67 10.98 -3.11
CA CYS A 63 -6.53 11.64 -4.07
C CYS A 63 -7.57 12.47 -3.34
N LYS A 64 -7.58 13.79 -3.55
CA LYS A 64 -8.61 14.71 -3.04
C LYS A 64 -9.60 15.07 -4.15
N GLY A 65 -10.77 15.57 -3.76
CA GLY A 65 -11.75 16.11 -4.72
C GLY A 65 -12.46 15.05 -5.56
N ILE A 66 -12.63 13.84 -5.00
CA ILE A 66 -13.24 12.71 -5.72
C ILE A 66 -14.76 12.85 -5.87
N LEU A 67 -15.44 13.58 -4.96
CA LEU A 67 -16.88 13.83 -5.04
C LEU A 67 -17.17 15.28 -5.42
N TYR A 68 -16.42 16.24 -4.87
CA TYR A 68 -16.57 17.66 -5.15
C TYR A 68 -15.23 18.40 -5.13
N GLY A 69 -15.07 19.33 -6.07
CA GLY A 69 -13.83 20.08 -6.32
C GLY A 69 -13.00 19.49 -7.47
N THR A 70 -11.80 20.01 -7.66
CA THR A 70 -10.85 19.48 -8.65
C THR A 70 -10.14 18.27 -8.08
N MET A 71 -10.14 17.16 -8.83
CA MET A 71 -9.42 15.96 -8.44
C MET A 71 -7.91 16.21 -8.46
N THR A 72 -7.24 16.03 -7.33
CA THR A 72 -5.78 16.19 -7.21
C THR A 72 -5.14 14.97 -6.59
N LEU A 73 -3.97 14.58 -7.11
CA LEU A 73 -3.17 13.48 -6.59
C LEU A 73 -1.94 14.04 -5.88
N GLU A 74 -1.74 13.65 -4.62
CA GLU A 74 -0.61 14.04 -3.79
C GLU A 74 0.08 12.79 -3.23
N LEU A 75 1.39 12.87 -3.00
CA LEU A 75 2.10 11.87 -2.22
C LEU A 75 2.13 12.33 -0.75
N GLY A 76 1.88 11.40 0.17
CA GLY A 76 1.82 11.70 1.59
C GLY A 76 2.53 10.66 2.46
N GLY A 77 2.86 11.09 3.68
CA GLY A 77 3.34 10.22 4.74
C GLY A 77 4.85 10.18 4.90
N THR A 78 5.30 9.34 5.83
CA THR A 78 6.72 9.22 6.20
C THR A 78 7.37 8.03 5.52
N VAL A 79 8.45 8.29 4.80
CA VAL A 79 9.36 7.30 4.23
C VAL A 79 10.57 7.17 5.15
N ASN A 80 10.82 5.96 5.62
CA ASN A 80 12.03 5.62 6.36
C ASN A 80 12.97 4.85 5.44
N ILE A 81 14.26 5.17 5.47
CA ILE A 81 15.33 4.45 4.78
C ILE A 81 16.38 4.11 5.82
N THR A 82 16.75 2.84 5.98
CA THR A 82 17.68 2.43 7.05
C THR A 82 18.68 1.39 6.55
N CYS A 83 19.93 1.55 6.94
CA CYS A 83 20.96 0.54 6.76
C CYS A 83 21.47 0.07 8.13
N GLN A 84 21.10 -1.15 8.53
CA GLN A 84 21.47 -1.68 9.84
C GLN A 84 22.99 -1.85 10.00
N LYS A 85 23.68 -2.24 8.93
CA LYS A 85 25.13 -2.50 8.94
C LYS A 85 25.95 -1.26 9.25
N THR A 86 25.56 -0.11 8.70
CA THR A 86 26.31 1.15 8.82
C THR A 86 25.73 2.06 9.89
N GLY A 87 24.47 1.87 10.29
CA GLY A 87 23.76 2.73 11.22
C GLY A 87 23.23 4.02 10.58
N TYR A 88 23.40 4.21 9.27
CA TYR A 88 22.80 5.33 8.55
C TYR A 88 21.29 5.15 8.44
N SER A 89 20.56 6.25 8.61
CA SER A 89 19.12 6.30 8.34
C SER A 89 18.70 7.64 7.78
N ALA A 90 17.65 7.65 6.97
CA ALA A 90 16.97 8.84 6.50
C ALA A 90 15.48 8.73 6.81
N ILE A 91 14.89 9.84 7.27
CA ILE A 91 13.44 9.97 7.46
C ILE A 91 13.00 11.11 6.57
N LEU A 92 12.12 10.84 5.61
CA LEU A 92 11.53 11.84 4.70
C LEU A 92 10.03 11.91 4.96
N GLU A 93 9.48 13.10 5.01
CA GLU A 93 8.05 13.38 5.15
C GLU A 93 7.56 14.02 3.87
N PHE A 94 6.63 13.35 3.18
CA PHE A 94 5.88 13.87 2.06
C PHE A 94 4.65 14.58 2.60
N LYS A 95 4.62 15.91 2.46
CA LYS A 95 3.59 16.75 3.04
C LYS A 95 2.43 16.91 2.07
N LEU A 96 1.23 16.64 2.57
CA LEU A 96 0.00 16.97 1.87
C LEU A 96 -0.22 18.48 1.90
N LYS A 97 -0.75 19.04 0.81
CA LYS A 97 -1.11 20.46 0.76
C LYS A 97 -2.19 20.74 1.83
N PRO A 98 -1.97 21.68 2.77
CA PRO A 98 -2.99 22.10 3.72
C PRO A 98 -4.21 22.71 3.01
N PHE A 99 -5.39 22.61 3.63
CA PHE A 99 -6.63 23.18 3.06
C PHE A 99 -6.53 24.69 2.80
N LEU A 100 -5.89 25.43 3.72
CA LEU A 100 -5.62 26.87 3.61
C LEU A 100 -4.21 27.18 3.08
N GLY A 101 -3.50 26.18 2.52
CA GLY A 101 -2.13 26.35 2.03
C GLY A 101 -2.07 27.01 0.66
N SER A 102 -1.04 27.83 0.44
CA SER A 102 -0.73 28.40 -0.88
C SER A 102 -0.30 27.31 -1.88
N SER A 103 -0.14 27.67 -3.15
CA SER A 103 0.43 26.78 -4.18
C SER A 103 1.83 26.28 -3.81
N ASP A 104 2.59 27.06 -3.04
CA ASP A 104 3.93 26.74 -2.56
C ASP A 104 3.95 25.60 -1.50
N CYS A 105 2.79 25.17 -0.99
CA CYS A 105 2.72 24.00 -0.10
C CYS A 105 2.50 22.68 -0.85
N VAL A 106 2.42 22.71 -2.18
CA VAL A 106 2.22 21.51 -3.00
C VAL A 106 3.53 20.74 -3.15
N ASN A 107 3.45 19.41 -3.05
CA ASN A 107 4.58 18.51 -3.27
C ASN A 107 5.78 18.72 -2.33
N GLN A 108 5.57 19.40 -1.20
CA GLN A 108 6.63 19.71 -0.26
C GLN A 108 7.13 18.41 0.42
N ILE A 109 8.44 18.34 0.61
CA ILE A 109 9.09 17.33 1.42
C ILE A 109 9.98 17.97 2.48
N SER A 110 10.14 17.27 3.61
CA SER A 110 11.19 17.57 4.57
C SER A 110 11.82 16.29 5.09
N GLY A 111 13.07 16.31 5.50
CA GLY A 111 13.76 15.11 5.90
C GLY A 111 14.99 15.32 6.77
N LYS A 112 15.47 14.21 7.34
CA LYS A 112 16.66 14.17 8.19
C LYS A 112 17.51 12.96 7.82
N LEU A 113 18.79 13.19 7.53
CA LEU A 113 19.83 12.17 7.44
C LEU A 113 20.49 12.01 8.80
N LYS A 114 20.66 10.77 9.25
CA LYS A 114 21.18 10.43 10.58
C LYS A 114 22.22 9.33 10.55
N LEU A 115 23.12 9.36 11.52
CA LEU A 115 23.98 8.24 11.90
C LEU A 115 23.69 7.89 13.36
N GLY A 116 23.07 6.73 13.58
CA GLY A 116 22.50 6.40 14.88
C GLY A 116 21.46 7.42 15.33
N LYS A 117 21.76 8.18 16.39
CA LYS A 117 20.87 9.24 16.92
C LYS A 117 21.26 10.65 16.46
N GLU A 118 22.46 10.83 15.90
CA GLU A 118 22.95 12.14 15.46
C GLU A 118 22.31 12.51 14.12
N VAL A 119 21.82 13.75 14.00
CA VAL A 119 21.35 14.31 12.73
C VAL A 119 22.54 14.93 12.02
N LEU A 120 22.87 14.40 10.84
CA LEU A 120 23.99 14.86 10.02
C LEU A 120 23.57 15.97 9.06
N ALA A 121 22.37 15.87 8.47
CA ALA A 121 21.85 16.84 7.54
C ALA A 121 20.32 16.86 7.53
N THR A 122 19.74 17.96 7.06
CA THR A 122 18.30 18.12 6.80
C THR A 122 18.04 18.24 5.31
N LEU A 123 16.88 17.77 4.85
CA LEU A 123 16.43 17.94 3.47
C LEU A 123 15.13 18.74 3.46
N GLU A 124 15.00 19.73 2.59
CA GLU A 124 13.77 20.54 2.45
C GLU A 124 13.58 20.96 1.00
N GLY A 125 12.33 20.99 0.53
CA GLY A 125 12.00 21.43 -0.82
C GLY A 125 10.77 20.71 -1.38
N HIS A 126 10.75 20.44 -2.68
CA HIS A 126 9.62 19.78 -3.34
C HIS A 126 10.10 18.59 -4.17
N TRP A 127 9.42 17.45 -4.06
CA TRP A 127 9.89 16.21 -4.71
C TRP A 127 9.84 16.25 -6.24
N ASP A 128 9.03 17.14 -6.81
CA ASP A 128 8.88 17.39 -8.25
C ASP A 128 9.72 18.57 -8.77
N SER A 129 10.41 19.29 -7.89
CA SER A 129 11.34 20.38 -8.22
C SER A 129 12.61 20.33 -7.34
N GLU A 130 13.01 21.44 -6.72
CA GLU A 130 14.26 21.53 -5.97
C GLU A 130 14.10 21.00 -4.55
N VAL A 131 15.06 20.17 -4.14
CA VAL A 131 15.28 19.74 -2.77
C VAL A 131 16.69 20.16 -2.39
N PHE A 132 16.81 20.87 -1.29
CA PHE A 132 18.08 21.30 -0.71
C PHE A 132 18.47 20.35 0.42
N ILE A 133 19.76 20.07 0.54
CA ILE A 133 20.36 19.41 1.69
C ILE A 133 21.19 20.43 2.47
N THR A 134 21.00 20.48 3.78
CA THR A 134 21.76 21.37 4.67
C THR A 134 22.56 20.53 5.66
N ASP A 135 23.88 20.65 5.61
CA ASP A 135 24.77 19.98 6.54
C ASP A 135 24.66 20.60 7.93
N LYS A 136 24.45 19.77 8.95
CA LYS A 136 24.13 20.26 10.29
C LYS A 136 25.34 20.85 11.04
N LYS A 137 26.56 20.49 10.64
CA LYS A 137 27.81 20.95 11.27
C LYS A 137 28.29 22.27 10.69
N THR A 138 28.11 22.46 9.39
CA THR A 138 28.59 23.64 8.66
C THR A 138 27.51 24.66 8.37
N ASP A 139 26.23 24.27 8.46
CA ASP A 139 25.06 25.08 8.05
C ASP A 139 25.05 25.45 6.56
N ASN A 140 25.92 24.81 5.76
CA ASN A 140 25.96 24.97 4.33
C ASN A 140 24.79 24.23 3.68
N SER A 141 24.09 24.92 2.78
CA SER A 141 22.95 24.37 2.02
C SER A 141 23.30 24.28 0.54
N GLU A 142 23.02 23.14 -0.08
CA GLU A 142 23.23 22.90 -1.51
C GLU A 142 22.03 22.18 -2.14
N VAL A 143 21.91 22.25 -3.46
CA VAL A 143 20.88 21.53 -4.21
C VAL A 143 21.20 20.04 -4.20
N PHE A 144 20.35 19.25 -3.55
CA PHE A 144 20.46 17.79 -3.49
C PHE A 144 19.79 17.12 -4.69
N TRP A 145 18.61 17.61 -5.07
CA TRP A 145 17.81 17.06 -6.15
C TRP A 145 17.10 18.19 -6.89
N ASN A 146 17.15 18.14 -8.22
CA ASN A 146 16.34 18.99 -9.09
C ASN A 146 16.06 18.21 -10.38
N PRO A 147 14.82 17.78 -10.66
CA PRO A 147 14.48 16.99 -11.84
C PRO A 147 14.30 17.90 -13.07
N THR A 148 15.39 18.54 -13.48
CA THR A 148 15.44 19.42 -14.66
C THR A 148 15.08 18.65 -15.94
N PRO A 149 14.67 19.34 -17.02
CA PRO A 149 14.43 18.71 -18.32
C PRO A 149 15.62 17.87 -18.80
N ASP A 150 16.86 18.35 -18.58
CA ASP A 150 18.07 17.62 -18.96
C ASP A 150 18.22 16.33 -18.16
N ILE A 151 18.10 16.38 -16.83
CA ILE A 151 18.14 15.18 -15.97
C ILE A 151 17.05 14.17 -16.37
N LYS A 152 15.86 14.65 -16.75
CA LYS A 152 14.76 13.79 -17.22
C LYS A 152 15.10 13.09 -18.55
N GLN A 153 15.92 13.68 -19.42
CA GLN A 153 16.36 13.04 -20.67
C GLN A 153 17.35 11.89 -20.42
N TRP A 154 18.09 11.91 -19.32
CA TRP A 154 19.01 10.83 -18.90
C TRP A 154 18.31 9.63 -18.25
N ARG A 155 16.98 9.63 -18.15
CA ARG A 155 16.24 8.48 -17.61
C ARG A 155 16.50 7.25 -18.47
N LEU A 156 16.77 6.12 -17.82
CA LEU A 156 16.94 4.84 -18.50
C LEU A 156 15.69 4.53 -19.33
N ILE A 157 15.92 4.21 -20.61
CA ILE A 157 14.85 3.78 -21.50
C ILE A 157 14.36 2.42 -21.02
N ARG A 158 13.06 2.33 -20.75
CA ARG A 158 12.42 1.07 -20.40
C ARG A 158 12.33 0.22 -21.67
N HIS A 159 13.09 -0.87 -21.71
CA HIS A 159 12.92 -1.91 -22.70
C HIS A 159 11.96 -2.97 -22.16
N THR A 160 10.93 -3.29 -22.94
CA THR A 160 10.02 -4.42 -22.68
C THR A 160 10.21 -5.49 -23.74
N VAL A 161 9.81 -6.72 -23.42
CA VAL A 161 9.69 -7.79 -24.41
C VAL A 161 8.74 -7.33 -25.52
N LYS A 162 9.09 -7.61 -26.78
CA LYS A 162 8.25 -7.24 -27.93
C LYS A 162 6.86 -7.85 -27.78
N PHE A 163 5.84 -7.11 -28.16
CA PHE A 163 4.45 -7.50 -27.93
C PHE A 163 4.12 -8.91 -28.46
N GLU A 164 4.65 -9.28 -29.62
CA GLU A 164 4.41 -10.58 -30.27
C GLU A 164 5.09 -11.74 -29.52
N GLU A 165 6.15 -11.44 -28.77
CA GLU A 165 6.94 -12.40 -27.98
C GLU A 165 6.44 -12.53 -26.54
N GLN A 166 5.54 -11.65 -26.09
CA GLN A 166 4.98 -11.68 -24.73
C GLN A 166 4.05 -12.88 -24.50
N GLY A 167 4.13 -13.46 -23.31
CA GLY A 167 3.16 -14.46 -22.84
C GLY A 167 1.77 -13.87 -22.58
N ASP A 168 0.72 -14.71 -22.59
CA ASP A 168 -0.68 -14.26 -22.47
C ASP A 168 -1.01 -13.57 -21.13
N PHE A 169 -0.21 -13.82 -20.09
CA PHE A 169 -0.37 -13.23 -18.76
C PHE A 169 0.63 -12.11 -18.47
N GLU A 170 1.41 -11.66 -19.46
CA GLU A 170 2.21 -10.44 -19.32
C GLU A 170 1.34 -9.20 -19.41
N SER A 171 1.61 -8.20 -18.58
CA SER A 171 0.68 -7.10 -18.31
C SER A 171 0.20 -6.37 -19.57
N GLU A 172 1.10 -6.07 -20.51
CA GLU A 172 0.74 -5.31 -21.71
C GLU A 172 -0.16 -6.14 -22.64
N LYS A 173 0.17 -7.41 -22.89
CA LYS A 173 -0.66 -8.32 -23.70
C LYS A 173 -1.98 -8.68 -23.03
N LEU A 174 -1.98 -8.93 -21.71
CA LEU A 174 -3.17 -9.26 -20.93
C LEU A 174 -4.19 -8.13 -20.95
N TRP A 175 -3.73 -6.88 -20.76
CA TRP A 175 -4.59 -5.70 -20.66
C TRP A 175 -4.83 -4.99 -22.01
N GLN A 176 -4.29 -5.50 -23.11
CA GLN A 176 -4.27 -4.81 -24.42
C GLN A 176 -5.63 -4.25 -24.87
N ARG A 177 -6.72 -5.00 -24.65
CA ARG A 177 -8.07 -4.62 -25.12
C ARG A 177 -8.65 -3.49 -24.27
N VAL A 178 -8.50 -3.62 -22.95
CA VAL A 178 -8.86 -2.57 -21.99
C VAL A 178 -8.07 -1.29 -22.27
N THR A 179 -6.75 -1.40 -22.45
CA THR A 179 -5.89 -0.25 -22.76
C THR A 179 -6.28 0.40 -24.08
N ARG A 180 -6.60 -0.39 -25.12
CA ARG A 180 -7.06 0.13 -26.41
C ARG A 180 -8.36 0.92 -26.27
N ALA A 181 -9.36 0.37 -25.58
CA ALA A 181 -10.64 1.03 -25.36
C ALA A 181 -10.49 2.33 -24.53
N ILE A 182 -9.67 2.31 -23.48
CA ILE A 182 -9.34 3.52 -22.68
C ILE A 182 -8.71 4.59 -23.58
N ASN A 183 -7.75 4.23 -24.43
CA ASN A 183 -7.09 5.17 -25.34
C ASN A 183 -8.07 5.73 -26.40
N ALA A 184 -9.02 4.91 -26.86
CA ALA A 184 -10.11 5.33 -27.75
C ALA A 184 -11.21 6.15 -27.02
N LYS A 185 -11.09 6.32 -25.69
CA LYS A 185 -12.07 6.95 -24.81
C LYS A 185 -13.42 6.22 -24.77
N ASP A 186 -13.47 4.96 -25.20
CA ASP A 186 -14.66 4.10 -25.10
C ASP A 186 -14.71 3.45 -23.70
N GLN A 187 -15.46 4.08 -22.79
CA GLN A 187 -15.62 3.59 -21.43
C GLN A 187 -16.47 2.33 -21.33
N THR A 188 -17.39 2.13 -22.28
CA THR A 188 -18.28 0.97 -22.30
C THR A 188 -17.48 -0.27 -22.66
N GLU A 189 -16.72 -0.20 -23.76
CA GLU A 189 -15.84 -1.29 -24.18
C GLU A 189 -14.76 -1.58 -23.13
N ALA A 190 -14.14 -0.54 -22.55
CA ALA A 190 -13.13 -0.71 -21.50
C ALA A 190 -13.70 -1.46 -20.28
N THR A 191 -14.92 -1.13 -19.87
CA THR A 191 -15.61 -1.80 -18.75
C THR A 191 -15.94 -3.25 -19.08
N GLN A 192 -16.42 -3.51 -20.29
CA GLN A 192 -16.76 -4.86 -20.74
C GLN A 192 -15.52 -5.76 -20.82
N GLU A 193 -14.44 -5.30 -21.46
CA GLU A 193 -13.20 -6.07 -21.59
C GLU A 193 -12.53 -6.29 -20.22
N LYS A 194 -12.61 -5.30 -19.31
CA LYS A 194 -12.17 -5.46 -17.91
C LYS A 194 -12.99 -6.53 -17.20
N TYR A 195 -14.31 -6.52 -17.36
CA TYR A 195 -15.20 -7.52 -16.76
C TYR A 195 -14.86 -8.94 -17.24
N VAL A 196 -14.61 -9.13 -18.53
CA VAL A 196 -14.23 -10.43 -19.12
C VAL A 196 -12.96 -10.99 -18.46
N LEU A 197 -11.92 -10.16 -18.30
CA LEU A 197 -10.67 -10.56 -17.65
C LEU A 197 -10.87 -10.93 -16.18
N GLU A 198 -11.64 -10.12 -15.44
CA GLU A 198 -11.90 -10.36 -14.02
C GLU A 198 -12.75 -11.61 -13.80
N GLU A 199 -13.78 -11.84 -14.62
CA GLU A 199 -14.63 -13.02 -14.47
C GLU A 199 -13.86 -14.31 -14.80
N ALA A 200 -12.97 -14.28 -15.80
CA ALA A 200 -12.06 -15.40 -16.06
C ALA A 200 -11.16 -15.70 -14.86
N GLN A 201 -10.65 -14.66 -14.18
CA GLN A 201 -9.82 -14.82 -12.98
C GLN A 201 -10.62 -15.35 -11.78
N ARG A 202 -11.87 -14.89 -11.59
CA ARG A 202 -12.80 -15.42 -10.57
C ARG A 202 -13.12 -16.89 -10.83
N GLN A 203 -13.43 -17.27 -12.08
CA GLN A 203 -13.71 -18.66 -12.44
C GLN A 203 -12.50 -19.55 -12.17
N ALA A 204 -11.31 -19.15 -12.63
CA ALA A 204 -10.08 -19.91 -12.37
C ALA A 204 -9.79 -20.08 -10.86
N ALA A 205 -10.19 -19.12 -10.02
CA ALA A 205 -10.08 -19.23 -8.57
C ALA A 205 -11.10 -20.22 -7.98
N ARG A 206 -12.35 -20.21 -8.46
CA ARG A 206 -13.39 -21.18 -8.08
C ARG A 206 -12.98 -22.61 -8.46
N ASP A 207 -12.43 -22.79 -9.65
CA ASP A 207 -11.97 -24.10 -10.13
C ASP A 207 -10.83 -24.66 -9.26
N ARG A 208 -9.83 -23.83 -8.95
CA ARG A 208 -8.73 -24.20 -8.03
C ARG A 208 -9.26 -24.61 -6.66
N LYS A 209 -10.21 -23.84 -6.11
CA LYS A 209 -10.85 -24.17 -4.82
C LYS A 209 -11.58 -25.51 -4.87
N THR A 210 -12.32 -25.77 -5.93
CA THR A 210 -13.07 -27.03 -6.13
C THR A 210 -12.14 -28.24 -6.24
N LYS A 211 -10.98 -28.05 -6.87
CA LYS A 211 -9.93 -29.09 -7.01
C LYS A 211 -9.02 -29.21 -5.78
N ASN A 212 -9.20 -28.36 -4.78
CA ASN A 212 -8.31 -28.23 -3.62
C ASN A 212 -6.83 -27.98 -4.02
N GLU A 213 -6.64 -27.18 -5.07
CA GLU A 213 -5.33 -26.77 -5.59
C GLU A 213 -4.94 -25.40 -5.02
N GLU A 214 -3.74 -25.30 -4.47
CA GLU A 214 -3.17 -24.02 -4.03
C GLU A 214 -2.53 -23.27 -5.20
N TRP A 215 -2.69 -21.94 -5.22
CA TRP A 215 -1.99 -21.10 -6.19
C TRP A 215 -0.50 -21.01 -5.83
N SER A 216 0.37 -21.37 -6.77
CA SER A 216 1.82 -21.19 -6.63
C SER A 216 2.33 -20.09 -7.56
N CYS A 217 3.03 -19.11 -6.99
CA CYS A 217 3.66 -18.04 -7.76
C CYS A 217 4.81 -18.60 -8.59
N LYS A 218 4.91 -18.22 -9.88
CA LYS A 218 5.96 -18.71 -10.79
C LYS A 218 7.36 -18.25 -10.37
N LEU A 219 7.53 -16.93 -10.18
CA LEU A 219 8.84 -16.29 -10.02
C LEU A 219 9.23 -15.95 -8.57
N PHE A 220 8.26 -15.92 -7.65
CA PHE A 220 8.46 -15.52 -6.27
C PHE A 220 7.98 -16.60 -5.30
N GLU A 221 8.61 -16.69 -4.15
CA GLU A 221 8.21 -17.53 -3.02
C GLU A 221 8.04 -16.68 -1.75
N LEU A 222 7.09 -17.07 -0.91
CA LEU A 222 6.86 -16.41 0.37
C LEU A 222 7.76 -17.07 1.42
N ASP A 223 8.58 -16.28 2.12
CA ASP A 223 9.29 -16.75 3.30
C ASP A 223 8.32 -16.85 4.48
N PRO A 224 8.06 -18.05 5.04
CA PRO A 224 7.14 -18.22 6.14
C PRO A 224 7.62 -17.61 7.47
N LEU A 225 8.91 -17.28 7.61
CA LEU A 225 9.47 -16.71 8.84
C LEU A 225 9.31 -15.20 8.88
N THR A 226 9.61 -14.53 7.77
CA THR A 226 9.57 -13.07 7.67
C THR A 226 8.24 -12.56 7.11
N GLY A 227 7.52 -13.38 6.35
CA GLY A 227 6.36 -12.96 5.57
C GLY A 227 6.72 -12.15 4.32
N GLU A 228 8.00 -12.07 3.96
CA GLU A 228 8.49 -11.37 2.77
C GLU A 228 8.41 -12.26 1.52
N TRP A 229 8.16 -11.64 0.35
CA TRP A 229 8.26 -12.35 -0.93
C TRP A 229 9.68 -12.24 -1.49
N HIS A 230 10.30 -13.38 -1.75
CA HIS A 230 11.62 -13.46 -2.36
C HIS A 230 11.55 -13.94 -3.79
N TYR A 231 12.36 -13.31 -4.63
CA TYR A 231 12.56 -13.76 -6.00
C TYR A 231 13.38 -15.04 -6.01
N LYS A 232 12.84 -16.11 -6.62
CA LYS A 232 13.41 -17.47 -6.53
C LYS A 232 14.80 -17.61 -7.16
N PHE A 233 15.14 -16.70 -8.08
CA PHE A 233 16.35 -16.77 -8.90
C PHE A 233 17.31 -15.61 -8.61
N ALA A 234 17.22 -15.00 -7.43
CA ALA A 234 18.08 -13.90 -7.05
C ALA A 234 19.56 -14.32 -7.03
N ASP A 235 20.41 -13.60 -7.77
CA ASP A 235 21.87 -13.70 -7.70
C ASP A 235 22.42 -12.40 -7.10
N THR A 236 22.77 -12.44 -5.82
CA THR A 236 23.28 -11.30 -5.05
C THR A 236 24.80 -11.29 -4.95
N ARG A 237 25.50 -12.08 -5.77
CA ARG A 237 26.96 -12.03 -5.82
C ARG A 237 27.41 -10.73 -6.50
N PRO A 238 28.48 -10.08 -6.03
CA PRO A 238 29.13 -9.00 -6.78
C PRO A 238 29.43 -9.42 -8.22
N TRP A 239 29.43 -8.46 -9.15
CA TRP A 239 29.83 -8.72 -10.53
C TRP A 239 31.30 -9.07 -10.59
N ASP A 240 31.64 -10.16 -11.29
CA ASP A 240 33.01 -10.54 -11.58
C ASP A 240 33.41 -10.05 -12.98
N PRO A 241 34.23 -8.99 -13.13
CA PRO A 241 34.62 -8.48 -14.45
C PRO A 241 35.41 -9.48 -15.31
N LEU A 242 36.00 -10.51 -14.70
CA LEU A 242 36.81 -11.52 -15.40
C LEU A 242 35.95 -12.69 -15.90
N ASN A 243 34.80 -12.93 -15.28
CA ASN A 243 33.98 -14.10 -15.53
C ASN A 243 32.55 -13.78 -16.00
N ASP A 244 31.90 -12.78 -15.40
CA ASP A 244 30.54 -12.39 -15.76
C ASP A 244 30.58 -11.56 -17.06
N MET A 245 29.89 -12.04 -18.10
CA MET A 245 29.92 -11.43 -19.43
C MET A 245 28.72 -10.52 -19.66
N ILE A 246 27.52 -11.03 -19.38
CA ILE A 246 26.25 -10.30 -19.57
C ILE A 246 25.19 -10.83 -18.62
N GLN A 247 24.43 -9.93 -18.02
CA GLN A 247 23.19 -10.24 -17.30
C GLN A 247 22.01 -9.97 -18.23
N PHE A 248 21.09 -10.91 -18.32
CA PHE A 248 19.90 -10.81 -19.16
C PHE A 248 18.73 -11.51 -18.49
N GLU A 249 17.53 -11.17 -18.93
CA GLU A 249 16.28 -11.77 -18.46
C GLU A 249 15.73 -12.68 -19.57
N LYS A 250 15.19 -13.83 -19.16
CA LYS A 250 14.44 -14.75 -20.03
C LYS A 250 13.29 -15.38 -19.24
N ASP A 251 12.06 -15.25 -19.75
CA ASP A 251 10.84 -15.82 -19.16
C ASP A 251 10.61 -15.44 -17.67
N GLY A 252 10.96 -14.21 -17.31
CA GLY A 252 10.97 -13.65 -15.97
C GLY A 252 12.17 -14.07 -15.11
N VAL A 253 13.11 -14.82 -15.66
CA VAL A 253 14.31 -15.35 -14.95
C VAL A 253 15.54 -14.53 -15.32
N ILE A 254 16.12 -13.82 -14.34
CA ILE A 254 17.38 -13.09 -14.51
C ILE A 254 18.54 -14.06 -14.39
N GLN A 255 19.40 -14.09 -15.41
CA GLN A 255 20.54 -15.01 -15.51
C GLN A 255 21.80 -14.25 -15.93
N THR A 256 22.96 -14.81 -15.60
CA THR A 256 24.26 -14.26 -16.01
C THR A 256 25.00 -15.27 -16.87
N LYS A 257 25.39 -14.87 -18.08
CA LYS A 257 26.30 -15.65 -18.93
C LYS A 257 27.72 -15.44 -18.41
N VAL A 258 28.39 -16.55 -18.10
CA VAL A 258 29.77 -16.56 -17.59
C VAL A 258 30.75 -17.12 -18.63
N LYS A 259 31.99 -16.64 -18.60
CA LYS A 259 33.09 -17.08 -19.47
C LYS A 259 33.56 -18.49 -19.08
N HIS A 260 33.73 -18.71 -17.79
CA HIS A 260 34.08 -19.99 -17.20
C HIS A 260 32.95 -20.41 -16.27
N ARG A 261 32.47 -21.66 -16.42
CA ARG A 261 31.49 -22.23 -15.50
C ARG A 261 32.17 -22.42 -14.15
N THR A 262 32.00 -21.45 -13.25
CA THR A 262 32.36 -21.64 -11.85
C THR A 262 31.37 -22.64 -11.24
N PRO A 263 31.85 -23.67 -10.52
CA PRO A 263 30.95 -24.55 -9.79
C PRO A 263 30.18 -23.70 -8.78
N MET A 264 28.84 -23.73 -8.84
CA MET A 264 28.00 -23.05 -7.86
C MET A 264 28.31 -23.63 -6.47
N VAL A 265 28.91 -22.84 -5.60
CA VAL A 265 28.94 -23.16 -4.17
C VAL A 265 27.53 -22.90 -3.66
N SER A 266 26.73 -23.95 -3.55
CA SER A 266 25.46 -23.88 -2.83
C SER A 266 25.78 -23.50 -1.38
N VAL A 267 25.33 -22.33 -0.94
CA VAL A 267 25.36 -21.99 0.49
C VAL A 267 24.55 -23.07 1.21
N PRO A 268 25.12 -23.79 2.19
CA PRO A 268 24.37 -24.81 2.91
C PRO A 268 23.19 -24.15 3.59
N LYS A 269 21.96 -24.60 3.30
CA LYS A 269 20.82 -24.33 4.17
C LYS A 269 21.23 -24.79 5.57
N MET A 270 21.26 -23.88 6.54
CA MET A 270 21.47 -24.23 7.94
C MET A 270 20.49 -25.35 8.32
N LYS A 271 21.00 -26.58 8.45
CA LYS A 271 20.24 -27.70 8.99
C LYS A 271 20.08 -27.48 10.49
N HIS A 272 19.02 -26.81 10.91
CA HIS A 272 18.61 -26.88 12.30
C HIS A 272 18.15 -28.32 12.60
N LYS A 273 18.90 -28.99 13.50
CA LYS A 273 18.53 -30.30 14.06
C LYS A 273 17.09 -30.26 14.61
N PRO A 274 16.24 -31.25 14.32
CA PRO A 274 14.91 -31.30 14.91
C PRO A 274 15.02 -31.75 16.37
N THR A 275 14.75 -30.84 17.30
CA THR A 275 14.44 -31.22 18.68
C THR A 275 13.01 -31.72 18.73
N ARG A 276 12.88 -33.01 19.03
CA ARG A 276 11.64 -33.79 19.09
C ARG A 276 10.73 -33.27 20.20
N GLN A 277 9.69 -32.50 19.86
CA GLN A 277 8.45 -32.44 20.64
C GLN A 277 7.25 -32.44 19.68
N GLN A 278 6.58 -33.59 19.60
CA GLN A 278 5.29 -33.73 18.94
C GLN A 278 4.24 -32.89 19.68
N LYS A 279 3.69 -31.89 19.00
CA LYS A 279 2.31 -31.43 19.24
C LYS A 279 1.61 -31.33 17.89
N LYS A 280 0.65 -32.24 17.68
CA LYS A 280 -0.35 -32.13 16.62
C LYS A 280 -1.05 -30.79 16.76
N VAL A 281 -0.94 -29.93 15.76
CA VAL A 281 -1.80 -28.75 15.59
C VAL A 281 -2.61 -29.00 14.33
N ALA A 282 -3.92 -29.00 14.49
CA ALA A 282 -4.89 -29.22 13.43
C ALA A 282 -4.78 -28.11 12.38
N LYS A 283 -4.61 -28.50 11.11
CA LYS A 283 -4.91 -27.64 9.97
C LYS A 283 -6.42 -27.59 9.83
N GLY A 284 -7.01 -26.44 10.14
CA GLY A 284 -8.42 -26.18 9.95
C GLY A 284 -8.60 -24.73 9.56
N TYR A 285 -8.67 -24.48 8.26
CA TYR A 285 -9.33 -23.28 7.73
C TYR A 285 -10.23 -23.74 6.59
N SER A 286 -11.49 -24.00 6.94
CA SER A 286 -12.62 -23.94 6.02
C SER A 286 -13.67 -23.03 6.66
N SER A 287 -14.26 -22.18 5.82
CA SER A 287 -15.32 -21.20 6.09
C SER A 287 -16.62 -21.82 6.63
N PRO A 288 -17.57 -20.97 7.07
CA PRO A 288 -18.69 -20.51 6.21
C PRO A 288 -18.98 -18.97 6.32
N GLU A 289 -19.15 -18.18 5.24
CA GLU A 289 -20.39 -17.79 4.46
C GLU A 289 -21.36 -16.82 5.21
N PRO A 290 -22.22 -15.98 4.56
CA PRO A 290 -22.39 -15.56 3.15
C PRO A 290 -22.43 -14.00 2.95
N ASP A 291 -22.81 -13.56 1.74
CA ASP A 291 -22.98 -12.16 1.24
C ASP A 291 -23.63 -11.15 2.21
N ILE A 292 -23.18 -9.87 2.17
CA ILE A 292 -23.98 -8.62 2.25
C ILE A 292 -23.08 -7.39 1.97
N GLN A 293 -23.70 -6.39 1.33
CA GLN A 293 -23.23 -5.08 0.86
C GLN A 293 -22.59 -4.13 1.91
N ASP A 294 -21.85 -3.16 1.37
CA ASP A 294 -21.25 -1.94 1.95
C ASP A 294 -21.81 -1.41 3.28
N SER A 295 -20.91 -1.01 4.21
CA SER A 295 -20.73 0.39 4.65
C SER A 295 -19.80 0.52 5.88
N SER A 296 -18.92 1.52 5.80
CA SER A 296 -18.28 2.38 6.83
C SER A 296 -18.08 1.88 8.27
N GLY A 297 -16.83 2.00 8.76
CA GLY A 297 -16.41 1.69 10.13
C GLY A 297 -16.29 2.89 11.08
N SER A 298 -15.76 2.61 12.29
CA SER A 298 -15.01 3.47 13.23
C SER A 298 -14.52 2.57 14.40
N GLU A 299 -13.20 2.35 14.58
CA GLU A 299 -12.30 2.91 15.62
C GLU A 299 -12.63 2.50 17.08
N ALA A 300 -11.73 2.21 18.03
CA ALA A 300 -10.29 1.97 18.10
C ALA A 300 -9.94 1.49 19.55
N GLN A 301 -8.66 1.11 19.76
CA GLN A 301 -7.88 1.10 21.01
C GLN A 301 -7.74 -0.16 21.89
N SER A 302 -6.54 -0.23 22.46
CA SER A 302 -5.79 -1.40 22.96
C SER A 302 -5.66 -1.43 24.48
N VAL A 303 -5.60 -2.62 25.11
CA VAL A 303 -4.81 -2.88 26.35
C VAL A 303 -4.43 -4.38 26.41
N LYS A 304 -3.16 -4.71 26.74
CA LYS A 304 -2.65 -6.05 27.13
C LYS A 304 -2.45 -6.11 28.66
N PRO A 305 -2.02 -7.23 29.27
CA PRO A 305 -2.65 -8.56 29.34
C PRO A 305 -2.76 -9.07 30.80
N SER A 306 -3.63 -10.02 31.10
CA SER A 306 -3.49 -10.79 32.36
C SER A 306 -3.94 -12.25 32.24
N THR A 307 -3.39 -13.02 33.17
CA THR A 307 -3.21 -14.46 33.29
C THR A 307 -4.45 -15.36 33.24
N ARG A 308 -4.34 -16.45 32.44
CA ARG A 308 -4.52 -17.87 32.83
C ARG A 308 -5.83 -18.25 33.57
N ARG A 309 -6.76 -18.93 32.87
CA ARG A 309 -7.24 -20.30 33.19
C ARG A 309 -8.39 -20.74 32.24
N LYS A 310 -8.25 -21.94 31.67
CA LYS A 310 -9.36 -22.70 31.07
C LYS A 310 -10.31 -23.17 32.18
N LYS A 311 -11.59 -22.86 32.08
CA LYS A 311 -12.70 -23.64 32.66
C LYS A 311 -13.92 -23.49 31.75
N GLY A 312 -14.59 -24.61 31.48
CA GLY A 312 -15.76 -24.67 30.60
C GLY A 312 -16.89 -23.80 31.15
N ILE A 313 -17.62 -23.16 30.23
CA ILE A 313 -18.77 -22.32 30.54
C ILE A 313 -19.91 -23.27 30.94
N GLU A 314 -20.36 -23.16 32.19
CA GLU A 314 -21.50 -23.90 32.72
C GLU A 314 -22.82 -23.28 32.20
N LEU A 315 -23.82 -24.12 31.92
CA LEU A 315 -25.12 -23.71 31.37
C LEU A 315 -25.82 -22.58 32.17
N GLY A 316 -25.50 -22.41 33.45
CA GLY A 316 -26.03 -21.33 34.29
C GLY A 316 -25.62 -19.92 33.84
N ASP A 317 -24.40 -19.76 33.29
CA ASP A 317 -23.91 -18.47 32.80
C ASP A 317 -24.57 -18.05 31.49
N ILE A 318 -25.00 -19.05 30.69
CA ILE A 318 -25.77 -18.81 29.47
C ILE A 318 -27.20 -18.42 29.84
N GLN A 319 -27.80 -19.07 30.85
CA GLN A 319 -29.15 -18.76 31.31
C GLN A 319 -29.24 -17.33 31.88
N SER A 320 -28.25 -16.92 32.69
CA SER A 320 -28.19 -15.56 33.26
C SER A 320 -27.95 -14.50 32.18
N SER A 321 -27.14 -14.81 31.17
CA SER A 321 -26.93 -13.93 30.01
C SER A 321 -28.23 -13.76 29.19
N ILE A 322 -29.02 -14.82 29.02
CA ILE A 322 -30.32 -14.77 28.33
C ILE A 322 -31.33 -13.93 29.11
N GLU A 323 -31.38 -14.07 30.45
CA GLU A 323 -32.25 -13.24 31.30
C GLU A 323 -31.84 -11.77 31.27
N SER A 324 -30.53 -11.48 31.30
CA SER A 324 -30.01 -10.12 31.16
C SER A 324 -30.41 -9.50 29.82
N ILE A 325 -30.31 -10.26 28.72
CA ILE A 325 -30.71 -9.78 27.37
C ILE A 325 -32.22 -9.53 27.31
N LYS A 326 -33.05 -10.41 27.89
CA LYS A 326 -34.51 -10.20 27.96
C LYS A 326 -34.86 -8.93 28.74
N GLN A 327 -34.16 -8.68 29.85
CA GLN A 327 -34.39 -7.50 30.67
C GLN A 327 -34.02 -6.21 29.91
N THR A 328 -32.91 -6.21 29.18
CA THR A 328 -32.51 -5.10 28.29
C THR A 328 -33.50 -4.89 27.15
N GLN A 329 -34.05 -5.96 26.55
CA GLN A 329 -35.07 -5.83 25.51
C GLN A 329 -36.37 -5.20 26.04
N GLU A 330 -36.80 -5.55 27.25
CA GLU A 330 -37.98 -4.93 27.88
C GLU A 330 -37.75 -3.47 28.28
N GLU A 331 -36.52 -3.10 28.62
CA GLU A 331 -36.14 -1.70 28.87
C GLU A 331 -36.13 -0.88 27.58
N ILE A 332 -35.56 -1.43 26.49
CA ILE A 332 -35.62 -0.80 25.15
C ILE A 332 -37.08 -0.62 24.71
N LYS A 333 -37.93 -1.63 24.91
CA LYS A 333 -39.35 -1.56 24.56
C LYS A 333 -40.09 -0.48 25.37
N ARG A 334 -39.79 -0.35 26.67
CA ARG A 334 -40.31 0.75 27.50
C ARG A 334 -39.83 2.11 27.03
N ASN A 335 -38.56 2.26 26.67
CA ASN A 335 -38.00 3.51 26.15
C ASN A 335 -38.61 3.90 24.79
N ILE A 336 -38.84 2.93 23.90
CA ILE A 336 -39.53 3.15 22.62
C ILE A 336 -40.99 3.55 22.85
N MET A 337 -41.69 2.93 23.81
CA MET A 337 -43.06 3.35 24.17
C MET A 337 -43.09 4.75 24.78
N ALA A 338 -42.11 5.12 25.61
CA ALA A 338 -41.99 6.47 26.16
C ALA A 338 -41.72 7.50 25.06
N LEU A 339 -40.81 7.20 24.11
CA LEU A 339 -40.54 8.03 22.94
C LEU A 339 -41.76 8.16 22.03
N ARG A 340 -42.50 7.07 21.81
CA ARG A 340 -43.74 7.09 21.03
C ARG A 340 -44.83 7.92 21.70
N ASN A 341 -44.95 7.85 23.02
CA ASN A 341 -45.90 8.68 23.78
C ASN A 341 -45.51 10.16 23.74
N HIS A 342 -44.21 10.48 23.76
CA HIS A 342 -43.72 11.85 23.51
C HIS A 342 -44.02 12.34 22.08
N LEU A 343 -43.96 11.44 21.09
CA LEU A 343 -44.29 11.77 19.70
C LEU A 343 -45.81 11.93 19.47
N VAL A 344 -46.63 11.25 20.27
CA VAL A 344 -48.11 11.29 20.15
C VAL A 344 -48.72 12.42 20.99
N SER A 345 -48.03 12.93 22.02
CA SER A 345 -48.47 14.11 22.78
C SER A 345 -48.17 15.46 22.10
N SER A 346 -47.63 15.44 20.87
CA SER A 346 -47.37 16.63 20.07
C SER A 346 -48.19 16.59 18.78
N THR A 347 -49.37 17.21 18.81
CA THR A 347 -50.11 17.59 17.57
C THR A 347 -49.39 18.75 16.84
N PRO A 348 -49.60 18.91 15.52
CA PRO A 348 -48.52 19.15 14.57
C PRO A 348 -48.25 20.63 14.32
N ALA A 349 -46.97 20.99 14.21
CA ALA A 349 -46.52 22.22 13.57
C ALA A 349 -45.43 21.90 12.55
N THR A 350 -45.85 21.89 11.28
CA THR A 350 -45.14 22.34 10.07
C THR A 350 -43.63 22.04 9.91
N ASP A 351 -43.34 21.19 8.91
CA ASP A 351 -42.19 21.19 8.00
C ASP A 351 -40.95 22.03 8.38
N TYR A 352 -39.87 21.35 8.76
CA TYR A 352 -38.52 21.92 8.68
C TYR A 352 -37.94 21.70 7.27
N PHE A 353 -38.38 22.52 6.33
CA PHE A 353 -37.61 22.87 5.14
C PHE A 353 -36.76 24.11 5.48
N LEU A 354 -35.51 24.16 5.00
CA LEU A 354 -34.50 25.22 5.26
C LEU A 354 -35.13 26.62 5.47
N GLN A 355 -34.85 27.26 6.61
CA GLN A 355 -35.36 28.60 6.87
C GLN A 355 -34.63 29.62 5.98
N GLN A 356 -35.25 30.77 5.72
CA GLN A 356 -34.66 31.87 4.92
C GLN A 356 -33.27 32.31 5.43
N LYS A 357 -33.00 32.15 6.73
CA LYS A 357 -31.70 32.39 7.35
C LYS A 357 -30.64 31.38 6.91
N ASP A 358 -31.01 30.14 6.68
CA ASP A 358 -30.11 29.08 6.23
C ASP A 358 -29.68 29.32 4.77
N TYR A 359 -30.62 29.73 3.91
CA TYR A 359 -30.30 30.17 2.55
C TYR A 359 -29.42 31.42 2.53
N PHE A 360 -29.62 32.35 3.45
CA PHE A 360 -28.76 33.54 3.58
C PHE A 360 -27.34 33.16 4.02
N ILE A 361 -27.19 32.23 4.97
CA ILE A 361 -25.88 31.74 5.40
C ILE A 361 -25.18 30.97 4.28
N ILE A 362 -25.89 30.09 3.57
CA ILE A 362 -25.36 29.37 2.41
C ILE A 362 -24.94 30.34 1.31
N PHE A 363 -25.76 31.35 1.01
CA PHE A 363 -25.43 32.40 0.05
C PHE A 363 -24.20 33.21 0.47
N LEU A 364 -24.08 33.57 1.75
CA LEU A 364 -22.93 34.28 2.28
C LEU A 364 -21.64 33.45 2.17
N LEU A 365 -21.72 32.14 2.45
CA LEU A 365 -20.59 31.22 2.31
C LEU A 365 -20.17 31.05 0.85
N ILE A 366 -21.13 30.97 -0.08
CA ILE A 366 -20.85 30.92 -1.53
C ILE A 366 -20.24 32.25 -2.01
N LEU A 367 -20.78 33.39 -1.58
CA LEU A 367 -20.25 34.71 -1.92
C LEU A 367 -18.82 34.90 -1.39
N LEU A 368 -18.57 34.48 -0.14
CA LEU A 368 -17.24 34.49 0.45
C LEU A 368 -16.27 33.61 -0.34
N GLN A 369 -16.71 32.42 -0.76
CA GLN A 369 -15.90 31.51 -1.59
C GLN A 369 -15.56 32.13 -2.96
N VAL A 370 -16.51 32.85 -3.58
CA VAL A 370 -16.29 33.56 -4.86
C VAL A 370 -15.32 34.73 -4.68
N ILE A 371 -15.47 35.52 -3.61
CA ILE A 371 -14.57 36.64 -3.31
C ILE A 371 -13.15 36.14 -3.03
N ILE A 372 -13.00 35.06 -2.24
CA ILE A 372 -11.71 34.42 -1.99
C ILE A 372 -11.10 33.94 -3.30
N ASN A 373 -11.86 33.23 -4.16
CA ASN A 373 -11.36 32.78 -5.45
C ASN A 373 -11.03 33.92 -6.43
N PHE A 374 -11.62 35.10 -6.28
CA PHE A 374 -11.29 36.28 -7.08
C PHE A 374 -10.06 37.03 -6.55
N MET A 375 -9.90 37.08 -5.23
CA MET A 375 -8.79 37.75 -4.55
C MET A 375 -7.47 36.97 -4.61
N PHE A 376 -7.54 35.64 -4.71
CA PHE A 376 -6.38 34.74 -4.71
C PHE A 376 -6.18 34.04 -6.06
N LYS A 377 -6.63 34.67 -7.16
CA LYS A 377 -6.39 34.22 -8.53
C LYS A 377 -5.17 34.86 -9.15
#